data_AF-A0A962ZC68-F1
#
_entry.id   AF-A0A962ZC68-F1
#
_cell.length_a   1.000
_cell.length_b   1.000
_cell.length_c   1.000
_cell.angle_alpha   90.00
_cell.angle_beta   90.00
_cell.angle_gamma   90.00
#
_symmetry.space_group_name_H-M   'P 1'
#
loop_
_entity.id
_entity.type
_entity.pdbx_description
1 polymer ?
#
loop_
_entity_poly.entity_id
_entity_poly.type
_entity_poly.pdbx_seq_one_letter_code
_entity_poly.pdbx_strand_id
1 'polypeptide(L)'
;GTAGFLESAGYPAPTLMAILIGMVEFFGGLMIAAGFMARFAAVAVAVFMAFAVLFHLDNGFFWTARGYEYPVLWGIAAIFFAVKGGGAYSIDGKASA
;
A
#
# COMPACT_ATOMS: atom_id res chain seq x y z
N GLY A 1 -18.27 2.66 4.64
CA GLY A 1 -16.80 2.55 4.89
C GLY A 1 -16.24 1.37 4.14
N THR A 2 -14.93 1.12 4.22
CA THR A 2 -14.24 0.08 3.43
C THR A 2 -14.89 -1.30 3.55
N ALA A 3 -15.33 -1.70 4.75
CA ALA A 3 -16.05 -2.98 4.93
C ALA A 3 -17.35 -3.05 4.11
N GLY A 4 -18.22 -2.04 4.21
CA GLY A 4 -19.46 -2.01 3.43
C GLY A 4 -19.24 -1.94 1.92
N PHE A 5 -18.13 -1.33 1.49
CA PHE A 5 -17.71 -1.35 0.09
C PHE A 5 -17.33 -2.77 -0.36
N LEU A 6 -16.48 -3.45 0.40
CA LEU A 6 -16.07 -4.84 0.12
C LEU A 6 -17.25 -5.81 0.15
N GLU A 7 -18.20 -5.59 1.05
CA GLU A 7 -19.46 -6.33 1.11
C GLU A 7 -20.27 -6.13 -0.18
N SER A 8 -20.44 -4.88 -0.62
CA SER A 8 -21.15 -4.59 -1.89
C SER A 8 -20.43 -5.14 -3.13
N ALA A 9 -19.11 -5.34 -3.05
CA ALA A 9 -18.30 -5.93 -4.11
C ALA A 9 -18.22 -7.46 -4.04
N GLY A 10 -18.90 -8.11 -3.08
CA GLY A 10 -19.00 -9.58 -2.99
C GLY A 10 -17.78 -10.27 -2.37
N TYR A 11 -16.93 -9.54 -1.64
CA TYR A 11 -15.76 -10.15 -0.99
C TYR A 11 -16.15 -11.00 0.24
N PRO A 12 -15.50 -12.15 0.44
CA PRO A 12 -15.68 -12.93 1.67
C PRO A 12 -15.06 -12.19 2.86
N ALA A 13 -15.73 -12.21 4.01
CA ALA A 13 -15.28 -11.58 5.26
C ALA A 13 -14.88 -10.08 5.12
N PRO A 14 -15.79 -9.21 4.67
CA PRO A 14 -15.49 -7.81 4.31
C PRO A 14 -14.92 -6.98 5.47
N THR A 15 -15.37 -7.23 6.71
CA THR A 15 -14.84 -6.57 7.91
C THR A 15 -13.38 -6.94 8.17
N LEU A 16 -13.02 -8.22 8.05
CA LEU A 16 -11.65 -8.69 8.25
C LEU A 16 -10.72 -8.08 7.18
N MET A 17 -11.15 -8.12 5.91
CA MET A 17 -10.39 -7.51 4.82
C MET A 17 -10.21 -6.01 5.02
N ALA A 18 -11.25 -5.28 5.43
CA ALA A 18 -11.15 -3.85 5.71
C ALA A 18 -10.14 -3.54 6.83
N ILE A 19 -10.09 -4.36 7.88
CA ILE A 19 -9.08 -4.22 8.94
C ILE A 19 -7.67 -4.45 8.35
N LEU A 20 -7.48 -5.54 7.61
CA LEU A 20 -6.18 -5.85 7.00
C LEU A 20 -5.70 -4.75 6.05
N ILE A 21 -6.60 -4.23 5.22
CA ILE A 21 -6.33 -3.09 4.32
C ILE A 21 -5.88 -1.88 5.14
N GLY A 22 -6.66 -1.49 6.15
CA GLY A 22 -6.32 -0.35 7.00
C GLY A 22 -4.99 -0.53 7.74
N MET A 23 -4.67 -1.76 8.17
CA MET A 23 -3.38 -2.08 8.79
C MET A 23 -2.22 -1.88 7.80
N VAL A 24 -2.36 -2.39 6.57
CA VAL A 24 -1.32 -2.24 5.54
C VAL A 24 -1.15 -0.77 5.13
N GLU A 25 -2.25 -0.04 4.93
CA GLU A 25 -2.21 1.38 4.55
C GLU A 25 -1.56 2.23 5.63
N PHE A 26 -2.01 2.10 6.88
CA PHE A 26 -1.53 2.93 7.97
C PHE A 26 -0.13 2.54 8.43
N PHE A 27 0.06 1.28 8.84
CA PHE A 27 1.34 0.85 9.38
C PHE A 27 2.39 0.65 8.27
N GLY A 28 2.00 0.20 7.08
CA GLY A 28 2.92 0.11 5.95
C GLY A 28 3.46 1.48 5.56
N GLY A 29 2.58 2.47 5.41
CA GLY A 29 2.99 3.85 5.15
C GLY A 29 3.87 4.43 6.25
N LEU A 30 3.50 4.22 7.52
CA LEU A 30 4.25 4.71 8.67
C LEU A 30 5.65 4.08 8.77
N MET A 31 5.77 2.77 8.55
CA MET A 31 7.03 2.05 8.57
C MET A 31 7.98 2.52 7.45
N ILE A 32 7.44 2.74 6.24
CA ILE A 32 8.21 3.30 5.12
C ILE A 32 8.68 4.72 5.45
N ALA A 33 7.78 5.57 5.94
CA ALA A 33 8.08 6.97 6.25
C ALA A 33 9.10 7.12 7.38
N ALA A 34 8.98 6.32 8.44
CA ALA A 34 9.93 6.29 9.55
C ALA A 34 11.26 5.59 9.18
N GLY A 35 11.28 4.85 8.07
CA GLY A 35 12.42 4.03 7.72
C GLY A 35 12.64 2.87 8.71
N PHE A 36 11.57 2.26 9.22
CA PHE A 36 11.63 1.09 10.10
C PHE A 36 11.14 -0.14 9.33
N MET A 37 11.99 -1.16 9.20
CA MET A 37 11.77 -2.30 8.31
C MET A 37 11.30 -1.88 6.92
N ALA A 38 11.84 -0.77 6.42
CA ALA A 38 11.25 -0.02 5.31
C ALA A 38 11.12 -0.88 4.05
N ARG A 39 12.07 -1.78 3.80
CA ARG A 39 12.05 -2.70 2.66
C ARG A 39 10.88 -3.69 2.73
N PHE A 40 10.66 -4.30 3.89
CA PHE A 40 9.58 -5.28 4.07
C PHE A 40 8.21 -4.61 4.01
N ALA A 41 8.07 -3.46 4.67
CA ALA A 41 6.85 -2.65 4.60
C ALA A 41 6.56 -2.21 3.15
N ALA A 42 7.59 -1.77 2.42
CA ALA A 42 7.47 -1.38 1.02
C ALA A 42 7.05 -2.53 0.10
N VAL A 43 7.57 -3.75 0.30
CA VAL A 43 7.12 -4.92 -0.46
C VAL A 43 5.64 -5.22 -0.19
N ALA A 44 5.22 -5.20 1.07
CA ALA A 44 3.82 -5.43 1.43
C ALA A 44 2.88 -4.38 0.79
N VAL A 45 3.26 -3.10 0.86
CA VAL A 45 2.51 -2.02 0.22
C VAL A 45 2.50 -2.16 -1.30
N ALA A 46 3.61 -2.52 -1.94
CA ALA A 46 3.67 -2.71 -3.38
C ALA A 46 2.74 -3.85 -3.86
N VAL A 47 2.71 -4.97 -3.15
CA VAL A 47 1.78 -6.08 -3.44
C VAL A 47 0.33 -5.62 -3.26
N PHE A 48 0.04 -4.89 -2.18
CA PHE A 48 -1.29 -4.35 -1.94
C PHE A 48 -1.74 -3.38 -3.06
N MET A 49 -0.84 -2.50 -3.52
CA MET A 49 -1.10 -1.60 -4.65
C MET A 49 -1.35 -2.37 -5.95
N ALA A 50 -0.70 -3.51 -6.19
CA ALA A 50 -0.98 -4.34 -7.36
C ALA A 50 -2.42 -4.87 -7.36
N PHE A 51 -2.93 -5.31 -6.21
CA PHE A 51 -4.36 -5.68 -6.08
C PHE A 51 -5.27 -4.48 -6.28
N ALA A 52 -4.91 -3.30 -5.77
CA ALA A 52 -5.68 -2.08 -5.99
C ALA A 52 -5.71 -1.70 -7.48
N VAL A 53 -4.61 -1.88 -8.23
CA VAL A 53 -4.62 -1.70 -9.69
C VAL A 53 -5.65 -2.61 -10.33
N LEU A 54 -5.59 -3.91 -10.04
CA LEU A 54 -6.53 -4.91 -10.58
C LEU A 54 -7.98 -4.54 -10.28
N PHE A 55 -8.24 -4.05 -9.08
CA PHE A 55 -9.57 -3.65 -8.65
C PHE A 55 -10.10 -2.42 -9.40
N HIS A 56 -9.22 -1.50 -9.79
CA HIS A 56 -9.58 -0.26 -10.48
C HIS A 56 -9.40 -0.31 -12.00
N LEU A 57 -9.04 -1.46 -12.58
CA LEU A 57 -8.77 -1.62 -14.02
C LEU A 57 -9.95 -1.18 -14.89
N ASP A 58 -11.17 -1.61 -14.54
CA ASP A 58 -12.38 -1.34 -15.33
C ASP A 58 -12.79 0.15 -15.31
N ASN A 59 -12.29 0.93 -14.35
CA ASN A 59 -12.55 2.37 -14.24
C ASN A 59 -11.63 3.20 -15.15
N GLY A 60 -10.72 2.57 -15.89
CA GLY A 60 -9.72 3.22 -16.73
C GLY A 60 -8.55 3.81 -15.94
N PHE A 61 -7.71 4.59 -16.60
CA PHE A 61 -6.47 5.09 -16.00
C PHE A 61 -6.72 6.18 -14.96
N PHE A 62 -7.42 7.26 -15.34
CA PHE A 62 -7.43 8.50 -14.57
C PHE A 62 -8.13 8.39 -13.22
N TRP A 63 -7.49 8.95 -12.20
CA TRP A 63 -8.00 8.92 -10.82
C TRP A 63 -9.33 9.66 -10.64
N THR A 64 -9.60 10.66 -11.48
CA THR A 64 -10.86 11.42 -11.47
C THR A 64 -12.06 10.54 -11.79
N ALA A 65 -11.84 9.43 -12.51
CA ALA A 65 -12.84 8.41 -12.79
C ALA A 65 -12.80 7.23 -11.79
N ARG A 66 -12.04 7.35 -10.69
CA ARG A 66 -11.66 6.24 -9.80
C ARG A 66 -10.84 5.16 -10.51
N GLY A 67 -10.03 5.58 -11.47
CA GLY A 67 -9.08 4.74 -12.19
C GLY A 67 -7.87 4.33 -11.38
N TYR A 68 -7.02 3.51 -11.99
CA TYR A 68 -5.88 2.86 -11.33
C TYR A 68 -4.57 3.69 -11.30
N GLU A 69 -4.60 4.96 -11.73
CA GLU A 69 -3.44 5.87 -11.73
C GLU A 69 -2.76 6.02 -10.36
N TYR A 70 -3.50 6.31 -9.29
CA TYR A 70 -2.91 6.44 -7.94
C TYR A 70 -2.35 5.11 -7.40
N PRO A 71 -3.05 3.98 -7.51
CA PRO A 71 -2.47 2.68 -7.18
C PRO A 71 -1.13 2.41 -7.88
N VAL A 72 -1.01 2.74 -9.18
CA VAL A 72 0.26 2.63 -9.89
C VAL A 72 1.31 3.58 -9.32
N LEU A 73 0.98 4.84 -9.10
CA LEU A 73 1.90 5.84 -8.54
C LEU A 73 2.48 5.38 -7.20
N TRP A 74 1.62 4.97 -6.26
CA TRP A 74 2.02 4.49 -4.95
C TRP A 74 2.74 3.16 -5.01
N GLY A 75 2.37 2.27 -5.94
CA GLY A 75 3.08 1.02 -6.20
C GLY A 75 4.52 1.26 -6.65
N ILE A 76 4.75 2.20 -7.58
CA ILE A 76 6.09 2.58 -8.04
C ILE A 76 6.91 3.18 -6.88
N ALA A 77 6.30 4.08 -6.10
CA ALA A 77 6.96 4.66 -4.92
C ALA A 77 7.36 3.57 -3.91
N ALA A 78 6.47 2.62 -3.63
CA ALA A 78 6.77 1.48 -2.76
C ALA A 78 7.90 0.62 -3.33
N ILE A 79 7.89 0.30 -4.62
CA ILE A 79 8.98 -0.45 -5.27
C ILE A 79 10.33 0.26 -5.12
N PHE A 80 10.36 1.59 -5.27
CA PHE A 80 11.56 2.38 -5.03
C PHE A 80 12.11 2.16 -3.60
N PHE A 81 11.25 2.24 -2.57
CA PHE A 81 11.66 1.99 -1.18
C PHE A 81 12.01 0.51 -0.91
N ALA A 82 11.37 -0.44 -1.59
CA ALA A 82 11.72 -1.84 -1.49
C ALA A 82 13.17 -2.10 -1.95
N VAL A 83 13.58 -1.46 -3.05
CA VAL A 83 14.95 -1.56 -3.59
C VAL A 83 15.93 -0.71 -2.78
N LYS A 84 15.63 0.57 -2.56
CA LYS A 84 16.54 1.52 -1.94
C LYS A 84 16.68 1.32 -0.43
N GLY A 85 15.60 0.95 0.27
CA GLY A 85 15.48 1.01 1.72
C GLY A 85 15.21 2.44 2.24
N GLY A 86 15.18 2.61 3.56
CA GLY A 86 14.77 3.87 4.22
C GLY A 86 15.78 5.03 4.17
N GLY A 87 17.00 4.82 3.67
CA GLY A 87 18.02 5.88 3.53
C GLY A 87 18.70 6.30 4.84
N ALA A 88 19.51 7.38 4.78
CA ALA A 88 20.41 7.78 5.87
C ALA A 88 19.71 8.26 7.16
N TYR A 89 18.46 8.74 7.04
CA TYR A 89 17.66 9.20 8.18
C TYR A 89 16.75 8.12 8.76
N SER A 90 16.79 6.90 8.21
CA SER A 90 15.96 5.79 8.66
C SER A 90 16.29 5.35 10.09
N ILE A 91 15.27 4.87 10.81
CA ILE A 91 15.46 4.19 12.09
C ILE A 91 16.36 2.96 11.88
N ASP A 92 16.15 2.21 10.80
CA ASP A 92 16.97 1.04 10.44
C ASP A 92 18.47 1.39 10.35
N GLY A 93 18.79 2.52 9.71
CA GLY A 93 20.17 3.00 9.55
C GLY A 93 20.82 3.48 10.85
N LYS A 94 20.04 4.14 11.72
CA LYS A 94 20.53 4.61 13.03
C LYS A 94 20.68 3.49 14.05
N ALA A 95 19.89 2.42 13.94
CA ALA A 95 20.00 1.25 14.81
C ALA A 95 21.19 0.35 14.47
N SER A 96 21.77 0.53 13.27
CA SER A 96 22.91 -0.26 12.76
C SER A 96 24.26 0.47 12.86
N ALA A 97 24.29 1.68 13.44
CA ALA A 97 25.47 2.53 13.62
C ALA A 97 25.86 2.59 15.10
#